data_AF-A0A3C0DSR9-F1
#
_entry.id   AF-A0A3C0DSR9-F1
#
_cell.length_a   1.000
_cell.length_b   1.000
_cell.length_c   1.000
_cell.angle_alpha   90.00
_cell.angle_beta   90.00
_cell.angle_gamma   90.00
#
_symmetry.space_group_name_H-M   'P 1'
#
loop_
_entity.id
_entity.type
_entity.pdbx_description
1 polymer ?
#
loop_
_entity_poly.entity_id
_entity_poly.type
_entity_poly.pdbx_seq_one_letter_code
_entity_poly.pdbx_strand_id
1 'polypeptide(L)' 'MDCPFRNLVFEGGGVMEIAYFGALGILDERDILSKIHRIGGASTGAINASLLALEYTVGE' A
#
# COMPACT_ATOMS: atom_id res chain seq x y z
N MET A 1 -0.33 -20.03 -1.43
CA MET A 1 -0.02 -19.56 -2.80
C MET A 1 1.10 -18.56 -2.67
N ASP A 2 2.24 -18.81 -3.31
CA ASP A 2 3.33 -17.84 -3.31
C ASP A 2 2.92 -16.63 -4.14
N CYS A 3 2.80 -15.47 -3.47
CA CYS A 3 2.51 -14.21 -4.13
C CYS A 3 3.79 -13.70 -4.80
N PRO A 4 3.83 -13.53 -6.14
CA PRO A 4 5.05 -13.11 -6.83
C PRO A 4 5.33 -11.61 -6.68
N PHE A 5 4.42 -10.85 -6.09
CA PHE A 5 4.53 -9.40 -5.95
C PHE A 5 5.49 -9.03 -4.82
N ARG A 6 6.47 -8.19 -5.15
CA ARG A 6 7.51 -7.70 -4.23
C ARG A 6 7.56 -6.18 -4.13
N ASN A 7 6.84 -5.49 -5.02
CA ASN A 7 6.81 -4.05 -5.08
C ASN A 7 5.35 -3.58 -5.10
N LEU A 8 5.04 -2.53 -4.34
CA LEU A 8 3.74 -1.87 -4.34
C LEU A 8 3.94 -0.39 -4.69
N VAL A 9 3.20 0.10 -5.68
CA VAL A 9 3.33 1.48 -6.16
C VAL A 9 1.97 2.17 -6.14
N PHE A 10 1.90 3.33 -5.50
CA PHE A 10 0.70 4.15 -5.40
C PHE A 10 0.75 5.29 -6.43
N GLU A 11 -0.21 5.30 -7.34
CA GLU A 11 -0.38 6.40 -8.28
C GLU A 11 -0.99 7.61 -7.57
N GLY A 12 -0.57 8.81 -7.94
CA GLY A 12 -1.19 10.04 -7.45
C GLY A 12 -2.50 10.32 -8.18
N GLY A 13 -3.58 10.57 -7.45
CA GLY A 13 -4.91 10.80 -8.06
C GLY A 13 -5.86 11.71 -7.29
N GLY A 14 -5.41 12.36 -6.21
CA GLY A 14 -6.25 13.22 -5.38
C GLY A 14 -7.23 12.44 -4.51
N VAL A 15 -8.51 12.85 -4.46
CA VAL A 15 -9.51 12.30 -3.51
C VAL A 15 -9.80 10.80 -3.69
N MET A 16 -9.55 10.25 -4.88
CA MET A 16 -9.79 8.83 -5.18
C MET A 16 -8.89 7.88 -4.38
N GLU A 17 -7.83 8.38 -3.76
CA GLU A 17 -6.89 7.59 -2.95
C GLU A 17 -7.53 7.01 -1.69
N ILE A 18 -8.71 7.46 -1.29
CA ILE A 18 -9.49 6.81 -0.23
C ILE A 18 -9.80 5.34 -0.56
N ALA A 19 -9.82 4.96 -1.84
CA ALA A 19 -9.97 3.58 -2.27
C ALA A 19 -8.77 2.70 -1.86
N TYR A 20 -7.59 3.30 -1.63
CA TYR A 20 -6.40 2.55 -1.21
C TYR A 20 -6.56 1.95 0.18
N PHE A 21 -7.33 2.56 1.09
CA PHE A 21 -7.59 1.96 2.41
C PHE A 21 -8.29 0.61 2.28
N GLY A 22 -9.29 0.50 1.40
CA GLY A 22 -9.97 -0.76 1.14
C GLY A 22 -9.06 -1.79 0.47
N ALA A 23 -8.24 -1.37 -0.50
CA ALA A 23 -7.27 -2.25 -1.15
C ALA A 23 -6.22 -2.77 -0.16
N LEU A 24 -5.66 -1.89 0.68
CA LEU A 24 -4.67 -2.23 1.70
C LEU A 24 -5.24 -3.20 2.74
N GLY A 25 -6.49 -3.02 3.17
CA GLY A 25 -7.16 -3.96 4.06
C GLY A 25 -7.20 -5.39 3.49
N ILE A 26 -7.60 -5.55 2.22
CA ILE A 26 -7.62 -6.87 1.58
C ILE A 26 -6.21 -7.45 1.38
N LEU A 27 -5.22 -6.61 1.07
CA LEU A 27 -3.83 -7.07 0.93
C LEU A 27 -3.25 -7.52 2.27
N ASP A 28 -3.62 -6.86 3.36
CA ASP A 28 -3.22 -7.24 4.72
C ASP A 28 -3.90 -8.54 5.17
N GLU A 29 -5.23 -8.64 5.01
CA GLU A 29 -6.00 -9.85 5.31
C GLU A 29 -5.48 -11.11 4.58
N ARG A 30 -4.87 -10.92 3.40
CA ARG A 30 -4.30 -11.99 2.57
C ARG A 30 -2.81 -12.22 2.81
N ASP A 31 -2.20 -11.57 3.80
CA ASP A 31 -0.77 -11.65 4.09
C ASP A 31 0.10 -11.31 2.86
N ILE A 32 -0.35 -10.38 2.02
CA ILE A 32 0.40 -9.94 0.84
C ILE A 32 1.36 -8.82 1.22
N LEU A 33 0.96 -7.92 2.12
CA LEU A 33 1.78 -6.78 2.55
C LEU A 33 3.11 -7.22 3.17
N SER A 34 3.11 -8.30 3.97
CA SER A 34 4.32 -8.89 4.56
C SER A 34 5.37 -9.36 3.53
N LYS A 35 4.93 -9.57 2.27
CA LYS A 35 5.78 -10.01 1.15
C LYS A 35 6.29 -8.85 0.29
N ILE A 36 5.81 -7.63 0.52
CA ILE A 36 6.26 -6.42 -0.19
C ILE A 36 7.59 -5.95 0.40
N HIS A 37 8.56 -5.67 -0.47
CA HIS A 37 9.91 -5.25 -0.09
C HIS A 37 10.23 -3.82 -0.53
N ARG A 38 9.52 -3.31 -1.53
CA ARG A 38 9.72 -1.96 -2.06
C ARG A 38 8.38 -1.29 -2.24
N ILE A 39 8.29 -0.08 -1.73
CA ILE A 39 7.09 0.74 -1.81
C ILE A 39 7.46 2.03 -2.53
N GLY A 40 6.60 2.52 -3.41
CA GLY A 40 6.78 3.77 -4.10
C GLY A 40 5.47 4.51 -4.28
N GLY A 41 5.54 5.82 -4.49
CA GLY A 41 4.37 6.62 -4.81
C GLY A 41 4.75 7.99 -5.34
N ALA A 42 3.83 8.62 -6.06
CA ALA A 42 4.05 9.94 -6.63
C ALA A 42 2.93 10.91 -6.25
N SER A 43 3.28 12.18 -6.01
CA SER A 43 2.33 13.22 -5.57
C SER A 43 1.57 12.79 -4.31
N THR A 44 0.24 12.78 -4.33
CA THR A 44 -0.61 12.34 -3.21
C THR A 44 -0.39 10.86 -2.85
N GLY A 45 -0.11 10.00 -3.83
CA GLY A 45 0.22 8.58 -3.61
C GLY A 45 1.52 8.38 -2.81
N ALA A 46 2.42 9.37 -2.79
CA ALA A 46 3.63 9.31 -1.96
C ALA A 46 3.31 9.33 -0.45
N ILE A 47 2.14 9.85 -0.05
CA ILE A 47 1.70 9.85 1.35
C ILE A 47 1.45 8.42 1.80
N ASN A 48 0.60 7.68 1.07
CA ASN A 48 0.31 6.27 1.36
C ASN A 48 1.57 5.40 1.27
N ALA A 49 2.42 5.65 0.28
CA ALA A 49 3.71 4.98 0.15
C ALA A 49 4.61 5.19 1.38
N SER A 50 4.67 6.43 1.90
CA SER A 50 5.49 6.79 3.05
C SER A 50 4.96 6.17 4.34
N LEU A 51 3.65 6.20 4.56
CA LEU A 51 3.03 5.59 5.75
C LEU A 51 3.31 4.08 5.80
N LEU A 52 3.08 3.39 4.68
CA LEU A 52 3.33 1.95 4.62
C LEU A 52 4.82 1.61 4.73
N ALA A 53 5.71 2.45 4.18
CA ALA A 53 7.16 2.27 4.30
C ALA A 53 7.68 2.52 5.73
N LEU A 54 6.95 3.28 6.54
CA LEU A 54 7.23 3.49 7.96
C LEU A 54 6.54 2.46 8.86
N GLU A 55 5.98 1.39 8.28
CA GLU A 55 5.34 0.27 8.99
C GLU A 55 4.09 0.65 9.78
N TYR A 56 3.39 1.74 9.40
CA TYR A 56 2.05 2.00 9.89
C TYR A 56 1.08 0.91 9.42
N THR A 57 0.19 0.50 10.31
CA THR A 57 -0.78 -0.57 10.07
C THR A 57 -2.12 -0.02 9.61
N VAL A 58 -2.88 -0.86 8.90
CA VAL A 58 -4.22 -0.48 8.42
C VAL A 58 -5.18 -0.44 9.62
N GLY A 59 -5.54 0.77 10.08
CA GLY A 59 -6.50 0.98 11.16
C GLY A 59 -5.99 1.79 12.36
N GLU A 60 -4.72 2.18 12.38
CA GLU A 60 -4.17 3.23 13.26
C GLU A 60 -4.63 4.64 12.86
#